data_AF-A0A5D2MAF2-F1
#
_entry.id   AF-A0A5D2MAF2-F1
#
_cell.length_a   1.000
_cell.length_b   1.000
_cell.length_c   1.000
_cell.angle_alpha   90.00
_cell.angle_beta   90.00
_cell.angle_gamma   90.00
#
_symmetry.space_group_name_H-M   'P 1'
#
loop_
_entity.id
_entity.type
_entity.pdbx_description
1 polymer ?
#
loop_
_entity_poly.entity_id
_entity_poly.type
_entity_poly.pdbx_seq_one_letter_code
_entity_poly.pdbx_strand_id
1 'polypeptide(L)'
;MISLDCPLGDYREEEINEFASWLGGSYATDVTKPLDGVLTIPLANGDNMNLHMSKKVHREFASKLFALYRNIRKAMERHEDLSQTLRRPAELIMGSFDGIKHDTDGFDKQGMRLLLATLNRIFDSLRTTYEGLFLLDFRLQR
;
A
#
# COMPACT_ATOMS: atom_id res chain seq x y z
N MET A 1 -10.07 -14.82 9.37
CA MET A 1 -9.05 -13.81 9.73
C MET A 1 -8.10 -13.68 8.55
N ILE A 2 -7.93 -12.47 8.02
CA ILE A 2 -7.00 -12.19 6.91
C ILE A 2 -5.84 -11.39 7.48
N SER A 3 -4.62 -11.95 7.42
CA SER A 3 -3.38 -11.25 7.80
C SER A 3 -2.82 -10.50 6.59
N LEU A 4 -2.38 -9.27 6.83
CA LEU A 4 -1.73 -8.42 5.83
C LEU A 4 -0.20 -8.48 5.88
N ASP A 5 0.40 -9.52 6.47
CA ASP A 5 1.85 -9.62 6.68
C ASP A 5 2.51 -10.69 5.78
N CYS A 6 2.09 -10.82 4.52
CA CYS A 6 2.71 -11.77 3.58
C CYS A 6 4.09 -11.27 3.09
N PRO A 7 5.07 -12.18 2.90
CA PRO A 7 6.43 -11.81 2.50
C PRO A 7 6.48 -11.18 1.10
N LEU A 8 7.51 -10.35 0.94
CA LEU A 8 7.92 -9.68 -0.29
C LEU A 8 8.22 -10.69 -1.40
N GLY A 9 7.41 -10.69 -2.46
CA GLY A 9 7.79 -11.24 -3.77
C GLY A 9 8.23 -10.12 -4.70
N ASP A 10 9.03 -10.43 -5.72
CA ASP A 10 9.52 -9.47 -6.72
C ASP A 10 8.36 -8.64 -7.30
N TYR A 11 8.62 -7.36 -7.59
CA TYR A 11 7.66 -6.43 -8.16
C TYR A 11 7.92 -6.26 -9.65
N ARG A 12 6.85 -6.28 -10.45
CA ARG A 12 6.92 -5.92 -11.87
C ARG A 12 6.56 -4.45 -12.07
N GLU A 13 7.03 -3.84 -13.15
CA GLU A 13 6.75 -2.42 -13.44
C GLU A 13 5.25 -2.15 -13.61
N GLU A 14 4.48 -3.12 -14.10
CA GLU A 14 3.03 -3.01 -14.22
C GLU A 14 2.37 -2.89 -12.84
N GLU A 15 2.83 -3.68 -11.85
CA GLU A 15 2.29 -3.62 -10.49
C GLU A 15 2.64 -2.30 -9.79
N ILE A 16 3.82 -1.74 -10.08
CA ILE A 16 4.22 -0.42 -9.59
C ILE A 16 3.31 0.65 -10.20
N ASN A 17 3.04 0.58 -11.50
CA ASN A 17 2.14 1.49 -12.20
C ASN A 17 0.69 1.38 -11.70
N GLU A 18 0.18 0.18 -11.48
CA GLU A 18 -1.14 -0.06 -10.90
C GLU A 18 -1.24 0.55 -9.50
N PHE A 19 -0.24 0.28 -8.65
CA PHE A 19 -0.17 0.86 -7.30
C PHE A 19 -0.13 2.39 -7.35
N ALA A 20 0.71 2.96 -8.21
CA ALA A 20 0.82 4.40 -8.38
C ALA A 20 -0.54 4.99 -8.78
N SER A 21 -1.16 4.43 -9.80
CA SER A 21 -2.47 4.86 -10.32
C SER A 21 -3.57 4.77 -9.26
N TRP A 22 -3.57 3.70 -8.46
CA TRP A 22 -4.51 3.51 -7.36
C TRP A 22 -4.39 4.60 -6.28
N LEU A 23 -3.17 5.10 -6.04
CA LEU A 23 -2.94 6.26 -5.17
C LEU A 23 -3.11 7.62 -5.88
N GLY A 24 -3.48 7.64 -7.16
CA GLY A 24 -3.60 8.86 -7.97
C GLY A 24 -2.25 9.43 -8.42
N GLY A 25 -1.20 8.64 -8.34
CA GLY A 25 0.17 8.96 -8.76
C GLY A 25 0.57 8.32 -10.08
N SER A 26 1.87 8.31 -10.34
CA SER A 26 2.47 7.75 -11.56
C SER A 26 3.84 7.15 -11.30
N TYR A 27 4.27 6.22 -12.16
CA TYR A 27 5.63 5.69 -12.15
C TYR A 27 6.33 6.00 -13.48
N ALA A 28 7.43 6.75 -13.40
CA ALA A 28 8.28 7.01 -14.55
C ALA A 28 9.37 5.93 -14.62
N THR A 29 9.29 5.05 -15.62
CA THR A 29 10.24 3.96 -15.82
C THR A 29 11.62 4.50 -16.24
N ASP A 30 12.68 3.82 -15.82
CA ASP A 30 14.03 4.11 -16.31
C ASP A 30 14.33 3.20 -17.50
N VAL A 31 14.58 3.81 -18.67
CA VAL A 31 14.80 3.10 -19.94
C VAL A 31 16.09 2.28 -19.92
N THR A 32 17.03 2.59 -19.01
CA THR A 32 18.34 1.95 -18.91
C THR A 32 18.42 0.87 -17.83
N LYS A 33 17.59 0.97 -16.79
CA LYS A 33 17.57 0.04 -15.65
C LYS A 33 16.14 -0.27 -15.22
N PRO A 34 15.64 -1.50 -15.48
CA PRO A 34 14.33 -1.92 -15.02
C PRO A 34 14.18 -1.70 -13.52
N LEU A 35 12.99 -1.27 -13.09
CA LEU A 35 12.62 -1.02 -11.70
C LEU A 35 13.34 0.14 -10.97
N ASP A 36 14.30 0.83 -11.60
CA ASP A 36 15.04 1.95 -10.98
C ASP A 36 14.36 3.32 -11.17
N GLY A 37 13.16 3.34 -11.75
CA GLY A 37 12.35 4.53 -12.01
C GLY A 37 11.92 5.35 -10.79
N VAL A 38 11.10 6.37 -11.02
CA VAL A 38 10.61 7.30 -9.99
C VAL A 38 9.10 7.14 -9.80
N LEU A 39 8.72 6.72 -8.60
CA LEU A 39 7.32 6.64 -8.18
C LEU A 39 6.91 7.96 -7.53
N THR A 40 5.92 8.63 -8.12
CA THR A 40 5.42 9.94 -7.70
C THR A 40 4.00 9.79 -7.18
N ILE A 41 3.78 10.10 -5.89
CA ILE A 41 2.45 10.01 -5.27
C ILE A 41 2.02 11.38 -4.74
N PRO A 42 0.83 11.89 -5.10
CA PRO A 42 0.30 13.12 -4.53
C PRO A 42 -0.03 12.96 -3.04
N LEU A 43 0.32 13.97 -2.25
CA LEU A 43 0.00 14.07 -0.83
C LEU A 43 -1.15 15.05 -0.61
N ALA A 44 -1.84 14.89 0.52
CA ALA A 44 -3.03 15.70 0.85
C ALA A 44 -2.77 17.22 0.95
N ASN A 45 -1.52 17.64 1.14
CA ASN A 45 -1.15 19.06 1.22
C ASN A 45 -0.81 19.67 -0.14
N GLY A 46 -1.02 18.95 -1.24
CA GLY A 46 -0.70 19.40 -2.60
C GLY A 46 0.75 19.14 -3.04
N ASP A 47 1.61 18.65 -2.14
CA ASP A 47 2.96 18.20 -2.50
C ASP A 47 2.94 16.81 -3.13
N ASN A 48 4.03 16.43 -3.78
CA ASN A 48 4.26 15.08 -4.26
C ASN A 48 5.38 14.40 -3.47
N MET A 49 5.20 13.11 -3.16
CA MET A 49 6.25 12.25 -2.65
C MET A 49 6.92 11.50 -3.80
N ASN A 50 8.24 11.68 -3.94
CA ASN A 50 9.04 11.05 -4.98
C ASN A 50 9.90 9.92 -4.40
N LEU A 51 9.52 8.69 -4.69
CA LEU A 51 10.26 7.49 -4.34
C LEU A 51 11.17 7.09 -5.51
N HIS A 52 12.45 7.43 -5.40
CA HIS A 52 13.48 7.02 -6.34
C HIS A 52 13.86 5.56 -6.08
N MET A 53 13.43 4.64 -6.92
CA MET A 53 13.60 3.20 -6.67
C MET A 53 15.07 2.74 -6.74
N SER A 54 15.93 3.52 -7.40
CA SER A 54 17.37 3.34 -7.36
C SER A 54 18.00 3.57 -5.98
N LYS A 55 17.33 4.31 -5.07
CA LYS A 55 17.79 4.54 -3.70
C LYS A 55 17.27 3.44 -2.77
N LYS A 56 18.19 2.72 -2.12
CA LYS A 56 17.87 1.59 -1.23
C LYS A 56 16.78 1.91 -0.20
N VAL A 57 16.86 3.04 0.49
CA VAL A 57 15.88 3.44 1.52
C VAL A 57 14.48 3.65 0.92
N HIS A 58 14.39 4.35 -0.22
CA HIS A 58 13.12 4.59 -0.90
C HIS A 58 12.53 3.28 -1.43
N ARG A 59 13.39 2.39 -1.98
CA ARG A 59 12.98 1.07 -2.45
C ARG A 59 12.47 0.19 -1.33
N GLU A 60 13.16 0.13 -0.19
CA GLU A 60 12.72 -0.61 0.99
C GLU A 60 11.36 -0.10 1.49
N PHE A 61 11.19 1.21 1.56
CA PHE A 61 9.93 1.83 1.97
C PHE A 61 8.79 1.51 0.98
N ALA A 62 9.01 1.72 -0.32
CA ALA A 62 8.04 1.40 -1.37
C ALA A 62 7.64 -0.08 -1.34
N SER A 63 8.62 -0.96 -1.14
CA SER A 63 8.40 -2.41 -1.06
C SER A 63 7.43 -2.78 0.06
N LYS A 64 7.57 -2.18 1.25
CA LYS A 64 6.63 -2.39 2.35
C LYS A 64 5.23 -1.86 2.03
N LEU A 65 5.12 -0.73 1.34
CA LEU A 65 3.83 -0.20 0.88
C LEU A 65 3.16 -1.13 -0.15
N PHE A 66 3.93 -1.68 -1.10
CA PHE A 66 3.41 -2.63 -2.07
C PHE A 66 2.95 -3.94 -1.42
N ALA A 67 3.69 -4.44 -0.42
CA ALA A 67 3.27 -5.60 0.35
C ALA A 67 1.91 -5.36 1.00
N LEU A 68 1.74 -4.21 1.64
CA LEU A 68 0.46 -3.80 2.23
C LEU A 68 -0.65 -3.76 1.16
N TYR A 69 -0.44 -3.07 0.04
CA TYR A 69 -1.40 -2.99 -1.06
C TYR A 69 -1.83 -4.36 -1.60
N ARG A 70 -0.86 -5.24 -1.91
CA ARG A 70 -1.13 -6.61 -2.40
C ARG A 70 -1.97 -7.39 -1.40
N ASN A 71 -1.70 -7.24 -0.11
CA ASN A 71 -2.40 -7.98 0.92
C ASN A 71 -3.85 -7.51 1.09
N ILE A 72 -4.13 -6.21 0.93
CA ILE A 72 -5.50 -5.70 0.89
C ILE A 72 -6.25 -6.16 -0.35
N ARG A 73 -5.63 -6.15 -1.53
CA ARG A 73 -6.27 -6.69 -2.74
C ARG A 73 -6.65 -8.16 -2.57
N LYS A 74 -5.74 -8.98 -2.04
CA LYS A 74 -6.03 -10.38 -1.71
C LYS A 74 -7.15 -10.53 -0.67
N ALA A 75 -7.25 -9.61 0.30
CA ALA A 75 -8.32 -9.63 1.27
C ALA A 75 -9.68 -9.39 0.60
N MET A 76 -9.75 -8.39 -0.27
CA MET A 76 -10.93 -8.05 -1.06
C MET A 76 -11.34 -9.17 -2.01
N GLU A 77 -10.39 -9.78 -2.74
CA GLU A 77 -10.64 -10.92 -3.63
C GLU A 77 -11.24 -12.10 -2.85
N ARG A 78 -10.70 -12.42 -1.67
CA ARG A 78 -11.25 -13.48 -0.81
C ARG A 78 -12.65 -13.16 -0.29
N HIS A 79 -12.95 -11.90 0.00
CA HIS A 79 -14.30 -11.50 0.38
C HIS A 79 -15.29 -11.74 -0.76
N GLU A 80 -14.93 -11.37 -1.98
CA GLU A 80 -15.77 -11.60 -3.15
C GLU A 80 -16.08 -13.10 -3.32
N ASP A 81 -15.06 -13.97 -3.23
CA ASP A 81 -15.22 -15.42 -3.28
C ASP A 81 -16.16 -15.95 -2.16
N LEU A 82 -16.01 -15.45 -0.93
CA LEU A 82 -16.81 -15.90 0.24
C LEU A 82 -18.23 -15.33 0.24
N SER A 83 -18.43 -14.12 -0.31
CA SER A 83 -19.71 -13.42 -0.36
C SER A 83 -20.75 -14.10 -1.27
N GLN A 84 -20.29 -15.02 -2.13
CA GLN A 84 -21.14 -15.89 -2.94
C GLN A 84 -21.91 -16.92 -2.11
N THR A 85 -21.62 -17.04 -0.81
CA THR A 85 -22.33 -17.91 0.13
C THR A 85 -23.54 -17.21 0.77
N LEU A 86 -24.54 -17.98 1.23
CA LEU A 86 -25.82 -17.48 1.79
C LEU A 86 -25.70 -16.58 3.04
N ARG A 87 -24.53 -16.49 3.67
CA ARG A 87 -24.27 -15.62 4.82
C ARG A 87 -23.06 -14.75 4.52
N ARG A 88 -23.23 -13.43 4.66
CA ARG A 88 -22.14 -12.44 4.61
C ARG A 88 -21.70 -12.10 6.04
N PRO A 89 -20.75 -12.84 6.64
CA PRO A 89 -20.24 -12.50 7.97
C PRO A 89 -19.40 -11.22 7.92
N ALA A 90 -19.37 -10.49 9.04
CA ALA A 90 -18.39 -9.42 9.22
C ALA A 90 -16.97 -10.01 9.27
N GLU A 91 -16.03 -9.42 8.53
CA GLU A 91 -14.65 -9.91 8.47
C GLU A 91 -13.69 -9.00 9.26
N LEU A 92 -12.79 -9.65 10.01
CA LEU A 92 -11.68 -9.00 10.69
C LEU A 92 -10.44 -9.00 9.77
N ILE A 93 -9.98 -7.79 9.44
CA ILE A 93 -8.77 -7.52 8.67
C ILE A 93 -7.72 -6.95 9.62
N MET A 94 -6.58 -7.62 9.71
CA MET A 94 -5.48 -7.23 10.59
C MET A 94 -4.19 -7.05 9.79
N GLY A 95 -3.47 -5.96 10.07
CA GLY A 95 -2.17 -5.71 9.45
C GLY A 95 -1.22 -4.91 10.32
N SER A 96 0.07 -5.05 10.03
CA SER A 96 1.11 -4.23 10.62
C SER A 96 1.93 -3.52 9.54
N PHE A 97 2.50 -2.37 9.89
CA PHE A 97 3.46 -1.68 9.03
C PHE A 97 4.65 -1.19 9.85
N ASP A 98 5.83 -1.69 9.48
CA ASP A 98 7.12 -1.44 10.11
C ASP A 98 8.06 -0.64 9.18
N GLY A 99 7.50 0.01 8.15
CA GLY A 99 8.27 0.75 7.14
C GLY A 99 8.69 2.15 7.56
N ILE A 100 8.12 2.68 8.63
CA ILE A 100 8.53 3.96 9.21
C ILE A 100 9.73 3.69 10.13
N LYS A 101 10.94 3.78 9.59
CA LYS A 101 12.17 3.82 10.41
C LYS A 101 12.43 5.25 10.88
N HIS A 102 12.92 5.41 12.10
CA HIS A 102 13.53 6.68 12.54
C HIS A 102 14.83 6.88 11.76
N ASP A 103 14.85 7.78 10.79
CA ASP A 103 16.07 8.19 10.10
C ASP A 103 16.20 9.71 10.07
N THR A 104 17.43 10.20 10.13
CA THR A 104 17.82 11.61 10.37
C THR A 104 17.51 12.58 9.22
N ASP A 105 17.06 12.09 8.07
CA ASP A 105 16.95 12.84 6.80
C ASP A 105 15.55 13.44 6.49
N GLY A 106 14.64 13.51 7.46
CA GLY A 106 13.33 14.16 7.28
C GLY A 106 12.34 13.41 6.37
N PHE A 107 12.69 12.17 5.98
CA PHE A 107 11.81 11.23 5.28
C PHE A 107 10.63 10.76 6.17
N ASP A 108 10.73 10.95 7.48
CA ASP A 108 9.73 10.53 8.48
C ASP A 108 8.35 11.18 8.26
N LYS A 109 8.30 12.50 8.06
CA LYS A 109 7.05 13.26 7.93
C LYS A 109 6.37 12.99 6.60
N GLN A 110 7.13 12.98 5.50
CA GLN A 110 6.56 12.70 4.17
C GLN A 110 6.20 11.22 4.02
N GLY A 111 7.02 10.31 4.53
CA GLY A 111 6.72 8.88 4.59
C GLY A 111 5.46 8.59 5.40
N MET A 112 5.28 9.24 6.55
CA MET A 112 4.04 9.12 7.35
C MET A 112 2.82 9.65 6.61
N ARG A 113 2.94 10.78 5.90
CA ARG A 113 1.84 11.32 5.08
C ARG A 113 1.46 10.37 3.95
N LEU A 114 2.44 9.77 3.29
CA LEU A 114 2.20 8.77 2.25
C LEU A 114 1.55 7.50 2.82
N LEU A 115 1.99 7.03 3.99
CA LEU A 115 1.35 5.92 4.68
C LEU A 115 -0.11 6.24 5.02
N LEU A 116 -0.39 7.43 5.56
CA LEU A 116 -1.76 7.87 5.85
C LEU A 116 -2.63 7.94 4.59
N ALA A 117 -2.10 8.49 3.49
CA ALA A 117 -2.79 8.50 2.20
C ALA A 117 -3.13 7.09 1.71
N THR A 118 -2.18 6.16 1.87
CA THR A 118 -2.36 4.74 1.54
C THR A 118 -3.45 4.10 2.41
N LEU A 119 -3.42 4.33 3.74
CA LEU A 119 -4.43 3.80 4.66
C LEU A 119 -5.83 4.35 4.41
N ASN A 120 -5.95 5.63 4.07
CA ASN A 120 -7.24 6.20 3.68
C ASN A 120 -7.78 5.53 2.41
N ARG A 121 -6.92 5.30 1.41
CA ARG A 121 -7.31 4.57 0.19
C ARG A 121 -7.70 3.12 0.47
N ILE A 122 -7.01 2.45 1.40
CA ILE A 122 -7.36 1.10 1.87
C ILE A 122 -8.75 1.12 2.49
N PHE A 123 -8.99 2.04 3.43
CA PHE A 123 -10.26 2.13 4.13
C PHE A 123 -11.42 2.39 3.16
N ASP A 124 -11.25 3.30 2.20
CA ASP A 124 -12.26 3.57 1.17
C ASP A 124 -12.53 2.34 0.28
N SER A 125 -11.47 1.62 -0.12
CA SER A 125 -11.58 0.40 -0.92
C SER A 125 -12.33 -0.72 -0.16
N LEU A 126 -11.96 -0.95 1.10
CA LEU A 126 -12.60 -1.93 1.97
C LEU A 126 -14.06 -1.57 2.25
N ARG A 127 -14.35 -0.30 2.58
CA ARG A 127 -15.73 0.16 2.80
C ARG A 127 -16.62 -0.09 1.59
N THR A 128 -16.09 0.16 0.39
CA THR A 128 -16.84 -0.06 -0.85
C THR A 128 -17.07 -1.54 -1.12
N THR A 129 -16.06 -2.39 -0.88
CA THR A 129 -16.10 -3.82 -1.18
C THR A 129 -16.94 -4.62 -0.20
N TYR A 130 -16.85 -4.30 1.09
CA TYR A 130 -17.54 -5.01 2.18
C TYR A 130 -18.89 -4.39 2.54
N GLU A 131 -19.39 -3.43 1.76
CA GLU A 131 -20.62 -2.66 2.04
C GLU A 131 -20.62 -2.03 3.47
N GLY A 132 -19.44 -1.74 4.00
CA GLY A 132 -19.24 -1.21 5.36
C GLY A 132 -19.21 -2.23 6.50
N LEU A 133 -19.32 -3.54 6.24
CA LEU A 133 -19.34 -4.58 7.27
C LEU A 133 -17.96 -5.24 7.48
N PHE A 134 -17.01 -4.50 8.03
CA PHE A 134 -15.67 -5.01 8.36
C PHE A 134 -15.10 -4.35 9.63
N LEU A 135 -14.14 -5.03 10.26
CA LEU A 135 -13.31 -4.44 11.32
C LEU A 135 -11.86 -4.41 10.86
N LEU A 136 -11.23 -3.23 10.93
CA LEU A 136 -9.82 -3.02 10.58
C LEU A 136 -9.01 -2.73 11.85
N ASP A 137 -8.08 -3.63 12.21
CA ASP A 137 -7.06 -3.41 13.24
C ASP A 137 -5.71 -3.23 12.54
N PHE A 138 -5.17 -2.01 12.57
CA PHE A 138 -3.91 -1.66 11.91
C PHE A 138 -2.89 -1.14 12.93
N ARG A 139 -1.72 -1.77 12.97
CA ARG A 139 -0.67 -1.46 13.95
C ARG A 139 0.58 -0.89 13.28
N LEU A 140 1.05 0.23 13.79
CA LEU A 140 2.37 0.76 13.44
C LEU A 140 3.40 0.11 14.34
N GLN A 141 4.36 -0.59 13.74
CA GLN A 141 5.52 -1.12 14.45
C GLN A 141 6.65 -0.11 14.33
N ARG A 142 7.18 0.34 15.46
CA ARG A 142 8.34 1.24 15.55
C ARG A 142 9.60 0.45 15.87
#